data_AF-A0A8H7KT27-F1
#
_entry.id   AF-A0A8H7KT27-F1
#
_cell.length_a   1.000
_cell.length_b   1.000
_cell.length_c   1.000
_cell.angle_alpha   90.00
_cell.angle_beta   90.00
_cell.angle_gamma   90.00
#
_symmetry.space_group_name_H-M   'P 1'
#
loop_
_entity.id
_entity.type
_entity.pdbx_description
1 polymer ?
#
loop_
_entity_poly.entity_id
_entity_poly.type
_entity_poly.pdbx_seq_one_letter_code
_entity_poly.pdbx_strand_id
1 'polypeptide(L)'
;MKQLSIPLEKVCLLDPKAKEVLSPQDGDGAFEWFIYCVHSNFSLTRPQHMYSDSQGILGDDPLRDRTSELRALGFPTRHLGPVQMTIDTALGVSKIVVADKIKLDAIPYIVGFSGILRYMKEKKEPRHSPGMRELLREDLNKSFEF
;
A
#
# COMPACT_ATOMS: atom_id res chain seq x y z
N MET A 1 -1.51 22.59 1.57
CA MET A 1 -0.10 22.95 1.87
C MET A 1 0.11 24.43 2.12
N LYS A 2 -0.29 25.35 1.22
CA LYS A 2 -0.09 26.81 1.42
C LYS A 2 -0.80 27.40 2.67
N GLN A 3 -1.93 26.84 3.09
CA GLN A 3 -2.63 27.26 4.32
C GLN A 3 -2.03 26.74 5.62
N LEU A 4 -1.22 25.67 5.56
CA LEU A 4 -0.56 25.06 6.71
C LEU A 4 0.95 25.32 6.72
N SER A 5 1.47 26.05 5.74
CA SER A 5 2.90 26.33 5.55
C SER A 5 3.80 25.08 5.62
N ILE A 6 3.31 23.91 5.20
CA ILE A 6 4.08 22.66 5.21
C ILE A 6 5.02 22.67 4.00
N PRO A 7 6.35 22.57 4.19
CA PRO A 7 7.31 22.46 3.10
C PRO A 7 7.10 21.15 2.33
N LEU A 8 7.23 21.20 1.00
CA LEU A 8 6.95 20.05 0.12
C LEU A 8 7.89 18.87 0.44
N GLU A 9 9.13 19.17 0.79
CA GLU A 9 10.16 18.22 1.19
C GLU A 9 9.84 17.47 2.49
N LYS A 10 8.89 17.96 3.31
CA LYS A 10 8.39 17.28 4.51
C LYS A 10 7.26 16.29 4.21
N VAL A 11 6.83 16.18 2.95
CA VAL A 11 5.71 15.34 2.54
C VAL A 11 6.22 14.22 1.64
N CYS A 12 6.27 13.00 2.17
CA CYS A 12 6.70 11.83 1.41
C CYS A 12 5.53 11.21 0.64
N LEU A 13 5.72 11.00 -0.66
CA LEU A 13 4.80 10.24 -1.50
C LEU A 13 5.22 8.76 -1.53
N LEU A 14 4.32 7.89 -1.08
CA LEU A 14 4.51 6.45 -1.11
C LEU A 14 4.19 5.91 -2.50
N ASP A 15 5.24 5.48 -3.19
CA ASP A 15 5.23 5.24 -4.61
C ASP A 15 6.01 3.95 -4.95
N PRO A 16 5.37 2.92 -5.53
CA PRO A 16 6.03 1.70 -5.98
C PRO A 16 7.16 1.89 -6.99
N LYS A 17 7.17 3.02 -7.73
CA LYS A 17 8.20 3.37 -8.71
C LYS A 17 9.36 4.19 -8.10
N ALA A 18 9.30 4.52 -6.81
CA ALA A 18 10.40 5.22 -6.15
C ALA A 18 11.68 4.36 -6.16
N LYS A 19 12.84 5.02 -6.20
CA LYS A 19 14.14 4.34 -6.16
C LYS A 19 14.56 3.94 -4.74
N GLU A 20 14.13 4.71 -3.75
CA GLU A 20 14.56 4.57 -2.36
C GLU A 20 13.48 3.87 -1.54
N VAL A 21 13.89 2.89 -0.74
CA VAL A 21 13.03 2.17 0.20
C VAL A 21 12.74 3.09 1.39
N LEU A 22 11.53 3.06 1.93
CA LEU A 22 11.24 3.71 3.21
C LEU A 22 12.13 3.12 4.32
N SER A 23 12.78 3.99 5.09
CA SER A 23 13.78 3.64 6.10
C SER A 23 13.44 4.25 7.46
N PRO A 24 13.98 3.71 8.57
CA PRO A 24 13.79 4.28 9.90
C PRO A 24 14.19 5.75 10.03
N GLN A 25 15.22 6.17 9.29
CA GLN A 25 15.75 7.54 9.28
C GLN A 25 14.74 8.53 8.70
N ASP A 26 13.84 8.06 7.82
CA ASP A 26 12.81 8.92 7.24
C ASP A 26 11.82 9.45 8.31
N GLY A 27 11.73 8.78 9.46
CA GLY A 27 10.97 9.22 10.63
C GLY A 27 11.72 10.17 11.57
N ASP A 28 13.01 10.45 11.36
CA ASP A 28 13.84 11.33 12.21
C ASP A 28 13.76 12.78 11.74
N GLY A 29 12.53 13.23 11.47
CA GLY A 29 12.24 14.59 11.01
C GLY A 29 12.50 14.82 9.52
N ALA A 30 12.86 13.79 8.73
CA ALA A 30 12.93 13.92 7.27
C ALA A 30 11.54 14.22 6.69
N PHE A 31 10.53 13.45 7.11
CA PHE A 31 9.13 13.65 6.71
C PHE A 31 8.21 13.81 7.92
N GLU A 32 7.20 14.66 7.74
CA GLU A 32 6.12 14.89 8.70
C GLU A 32 4.79 14.29 8.20
N TRP A 33 4.64 14.18 6.88
CA TRP A 33 3.43 13.71 6.23
C TRP A 33 3.73 12.62 5.22
N PHE A 34 2.81 11.67 5.10
CA PHE A 34 2.87 10.58 4.13
C PHE A 34 1.60 10.55 3.29
N ILE A 35 1.76 10.56 1.97
CA ILE A 35 0.67 10.41 1.01
C ILE A 35 0.66 8.98 0.51
N TYR A 36 -0.45 8.28 0.73
CA TYR A 36 -0.67 6.91 0.27
C TYR A 36 -1.55 6.92 -0.98
N CYS A 37 -0.97 6.59 -2.12
CA CYS A 37 -1.76 6.39 -3.33
C CYS A 37 -2.16 4.92 -3.49
N VAL A 38 -3.46 4.72 -3.74
CA VAL A 38 -4.05 3.43 -4.05
C VAL A 38 -3.57 3.00 -5.44
N HIS A 39 -2.49 2.21 -5.49
CA HIS A 39 -2.09 1.57 -6.74
C HIS A 39 -2.79 0.23 -6.86
N SER A 40 -3.46 -0.01 -7.98
CA SER A 40 -3.54 -1.34 -8.57
C SER A 40 -2.31 -1.46 -9.47
N ASN A 41 -1.32 -2.28 -9.09
CA ASN A 41 -0.07 -2.31 -9.82
C ASN A 41 -0.14 -3.22 -11.06
N PHE A 42 0.18 -2.60 -12.18
CA PHE A 42 0.68 -3.16 -13.44
C PHE A 42 1.86 -4.12 -13.18
N SER A 43 1.62 -5.43 -13.37
CA SER A 43 2.70 -6.42 -13.41
C SER A 43 3.24 -6.54 -14.83
N LEU A 44 4.48 -6.11 -15.05
CA LEU A 44 5.26 -6.35 -16.28
C LEU A 44 5.61 -7.83 -16.51
N THR A 45 5.15 -8.74 -15.65
CA THR A 45 5.55 -10.16 -15.66
C THR A 45 4.40 -11.13 -15.92
N ARG A 46 3.15 -10.66 -16.14
CA ARG A 46 2.01 -11.54 -16.43
C ARG A 46 1.40 -11.27 -17.80
N PRO A 47 1.20 -12.30 -18.64
CA PRO A 47 0.53 -12.16 -19.94
C PRO A 47 -0.87 -11.54 -19.78
N GLN A 48 -1.22 -10.60 -20.67
CA GLN A 48 -2.49 -9.86 -20.65
C GLN A 48 -3.75 -10.76 -20.66
N HIS A 49 -3.65 -11.99 -21.16
CA HIS A 49 -4.77 -12.93 -21.26
C HIS A 49 -5.25 -13.54 -19.92
N MET A 50 -4.60 -13.22 -18.80
CA MET A 50 -4.95 -13.75 -17.46
C MET A 50 -5.60 -12.69 -16.55
N TYR A 51 -6.16 -11.64 -17.14
CA TYR A 51 -7.03 -10.67 -16.47
C TYR A 51 -8.42 -10.82 -17.07
N SER A 52 -9.16 -11.85 -16.64
CA SER A 52 -10.60 -11.92 -16.87
C SER A 52 -11.28 -12.14 -15.53
N ASP A 53 -12.17 -11.20 -15.21
CA ASP A 53 -13.34 -11.41 -14.36
C ASP A 53 -13.17 -11.32 -12.83
N SER A 54 -12.55 -10.25 -12.34
CA SER A 54 -12.93 -9.69 -11.03
C SER A 54 -12.93 -8.16 -11.06
N GLN A 55 -13.99 -7.60 -11.65
CA GLN A 55 -14.33 -6.19 -11.50
C GLN A 55 -14.60 -5.91 -10.02
N GLY A 56 -13.73 -5.15 -9.38
CA GLY A 56 -13.91 -4.69 -8.01
C GLY A 56 -13.34 -3.29 -7.85
N ILE A 57 -14.08 -2.45 -7.13
CA ILE A 57 -13.82 -1.04 -6.77
C ILE A 57 -12.45 -0.80 -6.09
N LEU A 58 -11.60 -1.84 -5.95
CA LEU A 58 -10.29 -1.80 -5.32
C LEU A 58 -9.10 -1.96 -6.29
N GLY A 59 -9.33 -2.10 -7.60
CA GLY A 59 -8.26 -2.03 -8.59
C GLY A 59 -8.77 -1.80 -10.00
N ASP A 60 -8.25 -0.76 -10.67
CA ASP A 60 -8.59 -0.45 -12.05
C ASP A 60 -8.05 -1.54 -13.00
N ASP A 61 -8.85 -1.97 -13.97
CA ASP A 61 -8.43 -2.72 -15.17
C ASP A 61 -8.83 -1.92 -16.43
N PRO A 62 -7.89 -1.45 -17.27
CA PRO A 62 -6.43 -1.61 -17.13
C PRO A 62 -5.90 -0.81 -15.95
N LEU A 63 -4.80 -1.33 -15.40
CA LEU A 63 -4.11 -0.81 -14.22
C LEU A 63 -3.64 0.62 -14.49
N ARG A 64 -4.20 1.60 -13.76
CA ARG A 64 -3.87 3.02 -13.92
C ARG A 64 -2.82 3.47 -12.90
N ASP A 65 -1.79 4.16 -13.38
CA ASP A 65 -0.80 4.83 -12.53
C ASP A 65 -1.39 6.12 -11.94
N ARG A 66 -2.24 5.97 -10.92
CA ARG A 66 -2.91 7.08 -10.22
C ARG A 66 -1.95 8.02 -9.48
N THR A 67 -0.66 7.69 -9.44
CA THR A 67 0.38 8.45 -8.74
C THR A 67 1.21 9.28 -9.71
N SER A 68 1.03 9.07 -11.02
CA SER A 68 1.71 9.83 -12.07
C SER A 68 1.48 11.33 -11.95
N GLU A 69 0.24 11.74 -11.65
CA GLU A 69 -0.12 13.14 -11.42
C GLU A 69 0.59 13.73 -10.20
N LEU A 70 0.70 12.97 -9.10
CA LEU A 70 1.37 13.44 -7.89
C LEU A 70 2.89 13.48 -8.02
N ARG A 71 3.51 12.60 -8.83
CA ARG A 71 4.95 12.67 -9.11
C ARG A 71 5.33 13.98 -9.78
N ALA A 72 4.48 14.53 -10.63
CA ALA A 72 4.72 15.81 -11.29
C ALA A 72 4.78 16.99 -10.31
N LEU A 73 4.29 16.82 -9.07
CA LEU A 73 4.28 17.85 -8.03
C LEU A 73 5.60 17.94 -7.23
N GLY A 74 6.56 17.03 -7.47
CA GLY A 74 7.92 17.13 -6.94
C GLY A 74 8.11 16.61 -5.51
N PHE A 75 7.16 15.84 -4.98
CA PHE A 75 7.31 15.23 -3.65
C PHE A 75 8.52 14.28 -3.59
N PRO A 76 9.28 14.26 -2.48
CA PRO A 76 10.20 13.17 -2.23
C PRO A 76 9.43 11.84 -2.17
N THR A 77 10.00 10.79 -2.78
CA THR A 77 9.32 9.50 -2.91
C THR A 77 10.05 8.39 -2.16
N ARG A 78 9.26 7.45 -1.63
CA ARG A 78 9.72 6.19 -1.03
C ARG A 78 8.84 5.04 -1.48
N HIS A 79 9.40 3.84 -1.62
CA HIS A 79 8.63 2.63 -1.86
C HIS A 79 8.63 1.71 -0.63
N LEU A 80 7.56 0.92 -0.47
CA LEU A 80 7.43 -0.07 0.61
C LEU A 80 7.91 -1.46 0.20
N GLY A 81 8.75 -1.56 -0.83
CA GLY A 81 9.16 -2.82 -1.47
C GLY A 81 8.26 -3.25 -2.64
N PRO A 82 8.56 -4.38 -3.29
CA PRO A 82 8.00 -4.74 -4.60
C PRO A 82 6.59 -5.35 -4.57
N VAL A 83 6.17 -5.91 -3.43
CA VAL A 83 4.86 -6.58 -3.31
C VAL A 83 3.80 -5.59 -2.83
N GLN A 84 2.65 -5.59 -3.51
CA GLN A 84 1.55 -4.66 -3.26
C GLN A 84 0.95 -4.87 -1.86
N MET A 85 0.45 -3.78 -1.28
CA MET A 85 -0.22 -3.74 0.01
C MET A 85 -1.56 -3.02 -0.13
N THR A 86 -2.51 -3.36 0.74
CA THR A 86 -3.69 -2.50 0.96
C THR A 86 -3.28 -1.21 1.68
N ILE A 87 -4.13 -0.18 1.66
CA ILE A 87 -3.82 1.12 2.30
C ILE A 87 -3.59 0.95 3.80
N ASP A 88 -4.42 0.15 4.48
CA ASP A 88 -4.29 -0.15 5.91
C ASP A 88 -2.97 -0.87 6.23
N THR A 89 -2.57 -1.83 5.39
CA THR A 89 -1.28 -2.50 5.54
C THR A 89 -0.14 -1.52 5.31
N ALA A 90 -0.19 -0.72 4.26
CA ALA A 90 0.84 0.28 3.96
C ALA A 90 0.99 1.30 5.10
N LEU A 91 -0.12 1.78 5.66
CA LEU A 91 -0.12 2.68 6.82
C LEU A 91 0.56 2.04 8.03
N GLY A 92 0.19 0.80 8.35
CA GLY A 92 0.76 0.07 9.48
C GLY A 92 2.25 -0.23 9.30
N VAL A 93 2.67 -0.63 8.09
CA VAL A 93 4.07 -0.85 7.74
C VAL A 93 4.87 0.43 7.86
N SER A 94 4.39 1.54 7.29
CA SER A 94 5.07 2.83 7.39
C SER A 94 5.26 3.24 8.84
N LYS A 95 4.24 3.09 9.71
CA LYS A 95 4.36 3.36 11.14
C LYS A 95 5.47 2.52 11.79
N ILE A 96 5.48 1.21 11.54
CA ILE A 96 6.51 0.31 12.09
C ILE A 96 7.92 0.73 11.64
N VAL A 97 8.05 1.16 10.39
CA VAL A 97 9.34 1.62 9.86
C VAL A 97 9.78 2.93 10.50
N VAL A 98 8.93 3.96 10.47
CA VAL A 98 9.34 5.33 10.82
C VAL A 98 9.24 5.64 12.30
N ALA A 99 8.27 5.05 13.01
CA ALA A 99 8.04 5.29 14.43
C ALA A 99 8.69 4.20 15.29
N ASP A 100 8.46 2.93 14.97
CA ASP A 100 9.01 1.81 15.75
C ASP A 100 10.47 1.47 15.36
N LYS A 101 11.00 2.16 14.34
CA LYS A 101 12.39 2.06 13.84
C LYS A 101 12.79 0.66 13.39
N ILE A 102 11.83 -0.14 12.94
CA ILE A 102 12.09 -1.49 12.42
C ILE A 102 12.31 -1.42 10.92
N LYS A 103 13.40 -1.99 10.41
CA LYS A 103 13.65 -2.01 8.96
C LYS A 103 12.54 -2.78 8.23
N LEU A 104 12.20 -2.31 7.02
CA LEU A 104 11.12 -2.88 6.21
C LEU A 104 11.25 -4.40 5.99
N ASP A 105 12.47 -4.88 5.81
CA ASP A 105 12.81 -6.30 5.58
C ASP A 105 12.75 -7.17 6.85
N ALA A 106 12.76 -6.56 8.03
CA ALA A 106 12.61 -7.24 9.31
C ALA A 106 11.14 -7.43 9.73
N ILE A 107 10.19 -6.82 9.01
CA ILE A 107 8.76 -6.96 9.30
C ILE A 107 8.28 -8.33 8.81
N PRO A 108 7.60 -9.13 9.65
CA PRO A 108 7.06 -10.40 9.22
C PRO A 108 5.82 -10.18 8.34
N TYR A 109 5.86 -10.73 7.11
CA TYR A 109 4.74 -10.66 6.17
C TYR A 109 4.08 -12.01 5.95
N ILE A 110 2.82 -11.98 5.52
CA ILE A 110 2.11 -13.10 4.91
C ILE A 110 1.57 -12.66 3.56
N VAL A 111 1.72 -13.51 2.54
CA VAL A 111 1.14 -13.25 1.21
C VAL A 111 -0.30 -13.74 1.22
N GLY A 112 -1.22 -12.90 0.74
CA GLY A 112 -2.63 -13.23 0.61
C GLY A 112 -2.88 -14.37 -0.37
N PHE A 113 -4.07 -14.96 -0.31
CA PHE A 113 -4.44 -16.14 -1.11
C PHE A 113 -4.26 -15.92 -2.63
N SER A 114 -4.53 -14.72 -3.13
CA SER A 114 -4.35 -14.38 -4.56
C SER A 114 -2.88 -14.30 -4.99
N GLY A 115 -1.94 -14.26 -4.06
CA GLY A 115 -0.51 -14.05 -4.33
C GLY A 115 -0.14 -12.60 -4.69
N ILE A 116 -1.11 -11.68 -4.73
CA ILE A 116 -0.92 -10.31 -5.23
C ILE A 116 -0.59 -9.34 -4.09
N LEU A 117 -1.30 -9.47 -2.97
CA LEU A 117 -1.18 -8.59 -1.81
C LEU A 117 -0.38 -9.26 -0.70
N ARG A 118 0.44 -8.49 0.03
CA ARG A 118 0.99 -8.91 1.31
C ARG A 118 0.35 -8.13 2.45
N TYR A 119 0.34 -8.76 3.61
CA TYR A 119 -0.17 -8.23 4.87
C TYR A 119 0.90 -8.38 5.95
N MET A 120 0.87 -7.51 6.95
CA MET A 120 1.63 -7.76 8.18
C MET A 120 1.12 -9.04 8.83
N LYS A 121 2.04 -9.88 9.31
CA LYS A 121 1.70 -11.14 9.96
C LYS A 121 1.43 -10.91 11.44
N GLU A 122 0.29 -11.39 11.91
CA GLU A 122 -0.04 -11.48 13.34
C GLU A 122 -0.25 -12.95 13.71
N LYS A 123 0.65 -13.50 14.53
CA LYS A 123 0.74 -14.94 14.82
C LYS A 123 0.89 -15.78 13.54
N LYS A 124 -0.21 -16.37 13.04
CA LYS A 124 -0.24 -17.20 11.82
C LYS A 124 -1.18 -16.65 10.74
N GLU A 125 -1.73 -15.45 10.94
CA GLU A 125 -2.77 -14.91 10.08
C GLU A 125 -2.41 -13.48 9.62
N PRO A 126 -3.05 -12.99 8.54
CA PRO A 126 -2.95 -11.59 8.14
C PRO A 126 -3.55 -10.69 9.22
N ARG A 127 -2.83 -9.62 9.56
CA ARG A 127 -3.35 -8.54 10.39
C ARG A 127 -4.30 -7.69 9.56
N HIS A 128 -5.54 -7.55 10.04
CA HIS A 128 -6.55 -6.69 9.43
C HIS A 128 -6.95 -5.56 10.39
N SER A 129 -7.59 -4.52 9.87
CA SER A 129 -8.28 -3.54 10.71
C SER A 129 -9.40 -4.21 11.53
N PRO A 130 -9.74 -3.67 12.71
CA PRO A 130 -10.86 -4.16 13.50
C PRO A 130 -12.15 -4.23 12.66
N GLY A 131 -12.88 -5.34 12.75
CA GLY A 131 -14.14 -5.55 12.03
C GLY A 131 -14.02 -6.05 10.58
N MET A 132 -12.88 -5.87 9.90
CA MET A 132 -12.74 -6.26 8.48
C MET A 132 -12.89 -7.78 8.26
N ARG A 133 -12.38 -8.59 9.18
CA ARG A 133 -12.57 -10.05 9.09
C ARG A 133 -14.03 -10.47 9.19
N GLU A 134 -14.80 -9.78 10.03
CA GLU A 134 -16.22 -10.06 10.19
C GLU A 134 -16.97 -9.67 8.93
N LEU A 135 -16.72 -8.47 8.38
CA LEU A 135 -17.32 -8.03 7.12
C LEU A 135 -17.03 -8.99 5.95
N LEU A 136 -15.79 -9.45 5.81
CA LEU A 136 -15.43 -10.44 4.80
C LEU A 136 -16.19 -11.76 5.00
N ARG A 137 -16.35 -12.20 6.25
CA ARG A 137 -17.09 -13.42 6.59
C ARG A 137 -18.58 -13.25 6.30
N GLU A 138 -19.17 -12.12 6.66
CA GLU A 138 -20.57 -11.79 6.38
C GLU A 138 -20.84 -11.76 4.87
N ASP A 139 -19.97 -11.12 4.09
CA ASP A 139 -20.10 -11.07 2.62
C ASP A 139 -19.97 -12.47 1.99
N LEU A 140 -19.02 -13.28 2.44
CA LEU A 140 -18.87 -14.66 1.94
C LEU A 140 -20.06 -15.57 2.29
N ASN A 141 -20.81 -15.23 3.34
CA ASN A 141 -22.00 -15.98 3.74
C ASN A 141 -23.28 -15.52 3.02
N LYS A 142 -23.23 -14.44 2.23
CA LYS A 142 -24.36 -14.02 1.41
C LYS A 142 -24.50 -14.97 0.23
N SER A 143 -25.66 -15.59 0.10
CA SER A 143 -26.03 -16.32 -1.12
C SER A 143 -26.02 -15.37 -2.31
N PHE A 144 -25.52 -15.81 -3.46
CA PHE A 144 -25.71 -15.07 -4.70
C PHE A 144 -27.20 -15.14 -5.06
N GLU A 145 -27.88 -13.98 -5.05
CA GLU A 145 -29.19 -13.85 -5.68
C GLU A 145 -28.94 -13.67 -7.18
N PHE A 146 -29.37 -14.65 -7.99
CA PHE A 146 -29.27 -14.64 -9.44
C PHE A 146 -30.57 -14.18 -10.09
#